data_AF-A0A074VGD5-F1
#
_entry.id   AF-A0A074VGD5-F1
#
_cell.length_a   1.000
_cell.length_b   1.000
_cell.length_c   1.000
_cell.angle_alpha   90.00
_cell.angle_beta   90.00
_cell.angle_gamma   90.00
#
_symmetry.space_group_name_H-M   'P 1'
#
loop_
_entity.id
_entity.type
_entity.pdbx_description
1 polymer ?
#
loop_
_entity_poly.entity_id
_entity_poly.type
_entity_poly.pdbx_seq_one_letter_code
_entity_poly.pdbx_strand_id
1 'polypeptide(L)'
;NFDEVKFRKNGNTLFIYGYNTGDSIEIRDFFYPHRGYAIENFVFKDKTITLEQFQKDGMVIHGTAGNDSISLDTGRAILFGEDGDDILSGGKYNDVLVGGNGNDVLQAYGGDNTLIGGTGNDDLRADDGKNIFVGGSGDDNLSGSGGDDIYIFSKGHGNDFIWDGNVLLQHNNSTEDTIIFTDVNMSEVIFRKKGNSLFLLGYNQGDSIEIRDCLSKGVGNWAGVEKFVFKNQLITLSEIFASFERNGNKDGDYYFYTGNNVNHNDITGHPQVTQQVQQLVNAMAGLNTNAIDDVQMCELLEQNRLLGNIATSFDK
;
A
#
# COMPACT_ATOMS: atom_id res chain seq x y z
N ASN A 1 -6.85 -0.73 -30.95
CA ASN A 1 -5.52 -1.01 -30.37
C ASN A 1 -5.73 -1.55 -28.96
N PHE A 2 -4.76 -2.18 -28.32
CA PHE A 2 -4.95 -2.76 -26.98
C PHE A 2 -5.25 -1.70 -25.91
N ASP A 3 -4.60 -0.54 -26.00
CA ASP A 3 -4.78 0.63 -25.13
C ASP A 3 -6.20 1.22 -25.18
N GLU A 4 -7.00 0.88 -26.19
CA GLU A 4 -8.40 1.30 -26.30
C GLU A 4 -9.36 0.38 -25.52
N VAL A 5 -8.86 -0.72 -24.93
CA VAL A 5 -9.69 -1.80 -24.40
C VAL A 5 -9.60 -1.88 -22.87
N LYS A 6 -10.75 -1.93 -22.22
CA LYS A 6 -10.89 -2.23 -20.79
C LYS A 6 -11.42 -3.65 -20.58
N PHE A 7 -11.04 -4.25 -19.46
CA PHE A 7 -11.52 -5.55 -19.04
C PHE A 7 -12.24 -5.46 -17.71
N ARG A 8 -13.31 -6.24 -17.55
CA ARG A 8 -14.06 -6.36 -16.28
C ARG A 8 -14.39 -7.82 -16.02
N LYS A 9 -14.37 -8.23 -14.76
CA LYS A 9 -14.79 -9.55 -14.29
C LYS A 9 -16.16 -9.44 -13.60
N ASN A 10 -17.06 -10.37 -13.91
CA ASN A 10 -18.29 -10.58 -13.13
C ASN A 10 -18.54 -12.09 -13.00
N GLY A 11 -18.39 -12.61 -11.78
CA GLY A 11 -18.34 -14.05 -11.54
C GLY A 11 -17.22 -14.69 -12.35
N ASN A 12 -17.57 -15.64 -13.22
CA ASN A 12 -16.61 -16.30 -14.12
C ASN A 12 -16.54 -15.68 -15.53
N THR A 13 -17.29 -14.60 -15.76
CA THR A 13 -17.43 -13.98 -17.08
C THR A 13 -16.42 -12.85 -17.23
N LEU A 14 -15.73 -12.83 -18.37
CA LEU A 14 -14.91 -11.70 -18.80
C LEU A 14 -15.71 -10.79 -19.72
N PHE A 15 -15.69 -9.50 -19.42
CA PHE A 15 -16.18 -8.44 -20.30
C PHE A 15 -15.01 -7.68 -20.91
N ILE A 16 -15.11 -7.42 -22.21
CA ILE A 16 -14.17 -6.57 -22.96
C ILE A 16 -14.97 -5.39 -23.49
N TYR A 17 -14.57 -4.17 -23.17
CA TYR A 17 -15.31 -2.95 -23.48
C TYR A 17 -14.37 -1.75 -23.68
N GLY A 18 -14.93 -0.54 -23.85
CA GLY A 18 -14.16 0.70 -23.94
C GLY A 18 -13.68 1.08 -25.34
N TYR A 19 -13.57 0.10 -26.26
CA TYR A 19 -13.10 0.32 -27.63
C TYR A 19 -14.09 1.08 -28.53
N ASN A 20 -15.36 1.12 -28.16
CA ASN A 20 -16.40 1.95 -28.77
C ASN A 20 -17.57 2.11 -27.79
N THR A 21 -18.23 3.28 -27.79
CA THR A 21 -19.32 3.56 -26.85
C THR A 21 -20.50 2.61 -27.05
N GLY A 22 -20.88 1.90 -26.00
CA GLY A 22 -22.00 0.95 -26.00
C GLY A 22 -21.64 -0.47 -26.47
N ASP A 23 -20.44 -0.66 -27.03
CA ASP A 23 -19.99 -1.97 -27.47
C ASP A 23 -19.34 -2.74 -26.32
N SER A 24 -19.62 -4.04 -26.26
CA SER A 24 -18.96 -4.96 -25.34
C SER A 24 -18.95 -6.38 -25.90
N ILE A 25 -17.96 -7.16 -25.47
CA ILE A 25 -17.88 -8.60 -25.73
C ILE A 25 -17.98 -9.30 -24.38
N GLU A 26 -18.85 -10.31 -24.31
CA GLU A 26 -19.02 -11.18 -23.15
C GLU A 26 -18.42 -12.56 -23.44
N ILE A 27 -17.48 -13.00 -22.60
CA ILE A 27 -16.85 -14.31 -22.67
C ILE A 27 -17.18 -15.05 -21.38
N ARG A 28 -18.17 -15.93 -21.45
CA ARG A 28 -18.62 -16.73 -20.30
C ARG A 28 -17.59 -17.79 -19.92
N ASP A 29 -17.56 -18.09 -18.62
CA ASP A 29 -16.72 -19.13 -18.02
C ASP A 29 -15.21 -18.96 -18.28
N PHE A 30 -14.78 -17.74 -18.63
CA PHE A 30 -13.38 -17.41 -18.87
C PHE A 30 -12.51 -17.66 -17.63
N PHE A 31 -13.00 -17.29 -16.45
CA PHE A 31 -12.29 -17.48 -15.17
C PHE A 31 -12.66 -18.79 -14.46
N TYR A 32 -13.32 -19.72 -15.16
CA TYR A 32 -13.68 -20.99 -14.54
C TYR A 32 -12.41 -21.80 -14.17
N PRO A 33 -12.34 -22.42 -12.97
CA PRO A 33 -11.12 -23.04 -12.41
C PRO A 33 -10.57 -24.25 -13.21
N HIS A 34 -11.20 -24.61 -14.32
CA HIS A 34 -10.68 -25.59 -15.27
C HIS A 34 -10.41 -24.87 -16.59
N ARG A 35 -9.11 -24.67 -16.89
CA ARG A 35 -8.57 -23.87 -18.00
C ARG A 35 -8.98 -24.30 -19.43
N GLY A 36 -9.98 -25.17 -19.59
CA GLY A 36 -10.44 -25.66 -20.88
C GLY A 36 -11.40 -24.72 -21.63
N TYR A 37 -11.83 -23.62 -21.01
CA TYR A 37 -12.82 -22.68 -21.58
C TYR A 37 -12.26 -21.28 -21.85
N ALA A 38 -11.04 -20.99 -21.40
CA ALA A 38 -10.46 -19.67 -21.52
C ALA A 38 -9.90 -19.43 -22.93
N ILE A 39 -10.12 -18.23 -23.46
CA ILE A 39 -9.49 -17.80 -24.72
C ILE A 39 -7.99 -17.66 -24.49
N GLU A 40 -7.18 -18.36 -25.29
CA GLU A 40 -5.72 -18.39 -25.09
C GLU A 40 -4.99 -17.26 -25.80
N ASN A 41 -5.57 -16.66 -26.84
CA ASN A 41 -4.95 -15.62 -27.64
C ASN A 41 -5.91 -14.48 -27.93
N PHE A 42 -5.49 -13.27 -27.58
CA PHE A 42 -6.18 -12.02 -27.87
C PHE A 42 -5.35 -11.26 -28.90
N VAL A 43 -5.88 -11.14 -30.12
CA VAL A 43 -5.21 -10.46 -31.22
C VAL A 43 -5.81 -9.07 -31.40
N PHE A 44 -5.07 -8.05 -30.98
CA PHE A 44 -5.38 -6.65 -31.22
C PHE A 44 -4.67 -6.18 -32.49
N LYS A 45 -5.04 -5.00 -32.99
CA LYS A 45 -4.45 -4.41 -34.20
C LYS A 45 -2.93 -4.20 -34.08
N ASP A 46 -2.47 -3.85 -32.89
CA ASP A 46 -1.11 -3.44 -32.55
C ASP A 46 -0.28 -4.55 -31.90
N LYS A 47 -0.90 -5.55 -31.26
CA LYS A 47 -0.21 -6.67 -30.63
C LYS A 47 -1.09 -7.91 -30.41
N THR A 48 -0.44 -9.04 -30.16
CA THR A 48 -1.08 -10.26 -29.66
C THR A 48 -0.69 -10.46 -28.21
N ILE A 49 -1.66 -10.75 -27.35
CA ILE A 49 -1.46 -11.11 -25.95
C ILE A 49 -1.98 -12.52 -25.73
N THR A 50 -1.16 -13.39 -25.17
CA THR A 50 -1.59 -14.74 -24.77
C THR A 50 -2.18 -14.71 -23.36
N LEU A 51 -3.01 -15.68 -23.01
CA LEU A 51 -3.51 -15.85 -21.64
C LEU A 51 -2.35 -15.99 -20.64
N GLU A 52 -1.28 -16.69 -21.03
CA GLU A 52 -0.07 -16.81 -20.23
C GLU A 52 0.59 -15.44 -20.00
N GLN A 53 0.64 -14.59 -21.03
CA GLN A 53 1.18 -13.25 -20.90
C GLN A 53 0.31 -12.38 -19.99
N PHE A 54 -1.03 -12.46 -20.08
CA PHE A 54 -1.92 -11.79 -19.12
C PHE A 54 -1.68 -12.25 -17.69
N GLN A 55 -1.55 -13.57 -17.47
CA GLN A 55 -1.27 -14.12 -16.15
C GLN A 55 0.11 -13.70 -15.63
N LYS A 56 1.09 -13.47 -16.50
CA LYS A 56 2.45 -13.11 -16.11
C LYS A 56 2.61 -11.60 -15.85
N ASP A 57 2.15 -10.78 -16.78
CA ASP A 57 2.35 -9.32 -16.74
C ASP A 57 1.30 -8.63 -15.86
N GLY A 58 0.14 -9.27 -15.72
CA GLY A 58 -1.02 -8.75 -15.01
C GLY A 58 -2.16 -8.44 -15.97
N MET A 59 -3.34 -8.96 -15.67
CA MET A 59 -4.56 -8.54 -16.35
C MET A 59 -5.17 -7.37 -15.58
N VAL A 60 -5.30 -6.23 -16.23
CA VAL A 60 -5.96 -5.04 -15.67
C VAL A 60 -7.47 -5.25 -15.71
N ILE A 61 -8.09 -5.35 -14.54
CA ILE A 61 -9.54 -5.50 -14.37
C ILE A 61 -10.09 -4.27 -13.64
N HIS A 62 -11.10 -3.67 -14.23
CA HIS A 62 -11.86 -2.56 -13.64
C HIS A 62 -13.22 -3.05 -13.14
N GLY A 63 -13.62 -2.56 -11.98
CA GLY A 63 -14.97 -2.64 -11.44
C GLY A 63 -15.92 -1.69 -12.17
N THR A 64 -16.89 -1.21 -11.43
CA THR A 64 -17.98 -0.35 -11.84
C THR A 64 -18.12 0.79 -10.84
N ALA A 65 -19.02 1.72 -11.08
CA ALA A 65 -19.26 2.81 -10.12
C ALA A 65 -20.10 2.38 -8.90
N GLY A 66 -20.19 1.08 -8.60
CA GLY A 66 -20.89 0.57 -7.44
C GLY A 66 -20.23 -0.70 -6.94
N ASN A 67 -20.62 -1.14 -5.75
CA ASN A 67 -19.94 -2.19 -5.00
C ASN A 67 -19.72 -3.48 -5.81
N ASP A 68 -18.45 -3.80 -6.02
CA ASP A 68 -17.96 -4.93 -6.76
C ASP A 68 -17.24 -5.95 -5.86
N SER A 69 -17.22 -7.20 -6.32
CA SER A 69 -16.43 -8.27 -5.69
C SER A 69 -15.59 -8.94 -6.76
N ILE A 70 -14.30 -8.64 -6.74
CA ILE A 70 -13.34 -9.02 -7.77
C ILE A 70 -12.21 -9.81 -7.13
N SER A 71 -12.02 -11.03 -7.60
CA SER A 71 -10.90 -11.87 -7.17
C SER A 71 -10.22 -12.48 -8.39
N LEU A 72 -8.88 -12.39 -8.43
CA LEU A 72 -8.03 -13.07 -9.39
C LEU A 72 -7.00 -13.89 -8.61
N ASP A 73 -7.24 -15.20 -8.53
CA ASP A 73 -6.38 -16.16 -7.82
C ASP A 73 -5.23 -16.71 -8.68
N THR A 74 -5.24 -16.40 -9.98
CA THR A 74 -4.35 -16.97 -10.97
C THR A 74 -3.65 -15.89 -11.79
N GLY A 75 -2.31 -15.96 -11.76
CA GLY A 75 -1.48 -14.92 -12.34
C GLY A 75 -1.49 -13.65 -11.50
N ARG A 76 -0.78 -12.65 -12.00
CA ARG A 76 -0.73 -11.32 -11.41
C ARG A 76 -2.07 -10.60 -11.57
N ALA A 77 -2.60 -10.07 -10.48
CA ALA A 77 -3.81 -9.27 -10.45
C ALA A 77 -3.45 -7.78 -10.50
N ILE A 78 -4.13 -7.03 -11.38
CA ILE A 78 -4.15 -5.57 -11.35
C ILE A 78 -5.62 -5.18 -11.31
N LEU A 79 -6.12 -4.89 -10.11
CA LEU A 79 -7.54 -4.68 -9.85
C LEU A 79 -7.80 -3.22 -9.50
N PHE A 80 -8.80 -2.62 -10.13
CA PHE A 80 -9.36 -1.31 -9.81
C PHE A 80 -10.82 -1.51 -9.41
N GLY A 81 -11.22 -1.08 -8.21
CA GLY A 81 -12.59 -1.13 -7.72
C GLY A 81 -13.46 -0.05 -8.37
N GLU A 82 -12.90 1.15 -8.49
CA GLU A 82 -13.51 2.39 -9.02
C GLU A 82 -14.33 3.14 -7.95
N ASP A 83 -15.65 3.29 -8.09
CA ASP A 83 -16.48 3.88 -7.03
C ASP A 83 -17.31 2.76 -6.39
N GLY A 84 -17.65 2.90 -5.10
CA GLY A 84 -18.43 1.93 -4.35
C GLY A 84 -17.61 1.29 -3.23
N ASP A 85 -18.28 0.58 -2.32
CA ASP A 85 -17.57 -0.19 -1.30
C ASP A 85 -17.20 -1.56 -1.91
N ASP A 86 -15.94 -1.71 -2.32
CA ASP A 86 -15.45 -2.84 -3.11
C ASP A 86 -14.73 -3.90 -2.27
N ILE A 87 -14.72 -5.14 -2.79
CA ILE A 87 -13.93 -6.24 -2.24
C ILE A 87 -13.01 -6.77 -3.32
N LEU A 88 -11.72 -6.45 -3.21
CA LEU A 88 -10.69 -6.86 -4.17
C LEU A 88 -9.75 -7.89 -3.54
N SER A 89 -9.46 -8.96 -4.27
CA SER A 89 -8.58 -10.02 -3.81
C SER A 89 -7.61 -10.50 -4.88
N GLY A 90 -6.32 -10.41 -4.56
CA GLY A 90 -5.22 -10.94 -5.37
C GLY A 90 -4.97 -12.44 -5.16
N GLY A 91 -3.92 -12.94 -5.80
CA GLY A 91 -3.41 -14.29 -5.70
C GLY A 91 -2.05 -14.32 -4.99
N LYS A 92 -1.19 -15.25 -5.41
CA LYS A 92 0.16 -15.47 -4.85
C LYS A 92 1.27 -14.76 -5.62
N TYR A 93 0.90 -13.75 -6.40
CA TYR A 93 1.81 -13.03 -7.28
C TYR A 93 1.93 -11.59 -6.80
N ASN A 94 2.76 -10.80 -7.45
CA ASN A 94 2.99 -9.42 -7.05
C ASN A 94 1.85 -8.54 -7.58
N ASP A 95 0.79 -8.46 -6.79
CA ASP A 95 -0.48 -7.90 -7.22
C ASP A 95 -0.57 -6.39 -6.94
N VAL A 96 -1.43 -5.73 -7.70
CA VAL A 96 -1.77 -4.31 -7.50
C VAL A 96 -3.27 -4.21 -7.31
N LEU A 97 -3.70 -3.76 -6.14
CA LEU A 97 -5.10 -3.62 -5.77
C LEU A 97 -5.36 -2.14 -5.45
N VAL A 98 -6.30 -1.53 -6.16
CA VAL A 98 -6.72 -0.14 -5.99
C VAL A 98 -8.21 -0.12 -5.73
N GLY A 99 -8.64 0.30 -4.54
CA GLY A 99 -10.04 0.40 -4.14
C GLY A 99 -10.74 1.50 -4.93
N GLY A 100 -10.38 2.75 -4.67
CA GLY A 100 -10.92 3.92 -5.34
C GLY A 100 -11.73 4.77 -4.37
N ASN A 101 -13.00 5.04 -4.66
CA ASN A 101 -13.87 5.80 -3.78
C ASN A 101 -14.86 4.89 -3.07
N GLY A 102 -14.84 4.81 -1.74
CA GLY A 102 -15.73 3.97 -0.96
C GLY A 102 -15.00 3.37 0.22
N ASN A 103 -15.65 2.51 0.99
CA ASN A 103 -14.98 1.78 2.07
C ASN A 103 -14.59 0.40 1.54
N ASP A 104 -13.35 0.26 1.13
CA ASP A 104 -12.87 -0.88 0.38
C ASP A 104 -12.21 -1.94 1.26
N VAL A 105 -12.29 -3.20 0.83
CA VAL A 105 -11.56 -4.31 1.43
C VAL A 105 -10.59 -4.88 0.39
N LEU A 106 -9.31 -4.72 0.66
CA LEU A 106 -8.22 -5.12 -0.22
C LEU A 106 -7.41 -6.23 0.44
N GLN A 107 -7.44 -7.43 -0.13
CA GLN A 107 -6.68 -8.58 0.37
C GLN A 107 -5.72 -9.10 -0.70
N ALA A 108 -4.43 -8.87 -0.49
CA ALA A 108 -3.39 -9.55 -1.23
C ALA A 108 -2.91 -10.79 -0.45
N TYR A 109 -2.43 -11.81 -1.16
CA TYR A 109 -1.72 -12.93 -0.54
C TYR A 109 -0.25 -12.87 -0.96
N GLY A 110 0.52 -13.94 -0.72
CA GLY A 110 1.98 -13.87 -0.84
C GLY A 110 2.50 -13.28 -2.16
N GLY A 111 3.74 -12.77 -2.14
CA GLY A 111 4.26 -11.93 -3.22
C GLY A 111 4.48 -10.51 -2.70
N ASP A 112 5.12 -9.66 -3.50
CA ASP A 112 5.36 -8.26 -3.14
C ASP A 112 4.23 -7.41 -3.74
N ASN A 113 3.28 -6.97 -2.92
CA ASN A 113 2.04 -6.36 -3.42
C ASN A 113 2.01 -4.84 -3.25
N THR A 114 1.13 -4.18 -4.00
CA THR A 114 0.79 -2.77 -3.81
C THR A 114 -0.71 -2.65 -3.57
N LEU A 115 -1.10 -2.13 -2.40
CA LEU A 115 -2.49 -1.92 -2.00
C LEU A 115 -2.72 -0.43 -1.79
N ILE A 116 -3.72 0.11 -2.48
CA ILE A 116 -4.11 1.53 -2.45
C ILE A 116 -5.61 1.59 -2.16
N GLY A 117 -6.00 2.09 -0.99
CA GLY A 117 -7.40 2.23 -0.58
C GLY A 117 -8.10 3.29 -1.41
N GLY A 118 -7.70 4.54 -1.23
CA GLY A 118 -8.22 5.68 -1.99
C GLY A 118 -8.95 6.65 -1.08
N THR A 119 -10.25 6.86 -1.29
CA THR A 119 -11.05 7.70 -0.39
C THR A 119 -12.10 6.89 0.32
N GLY A 120 -12.26 7.07 1.63
CA GLY A 120 -13.15 6.28 2.47
C GLY A 120 -12.36 5.50 3.51
N ASN A 121 -13.03 4.68 4.30
CA ASN A 121 -12.39 3.97 5.41
C ASN A 121 -12.07 2.55 4.97
N ASP A 122 -10.81 2.31 4.63
CA ASP A 122 -10.41 1.09 3.94
C ASP A 122 -9.79 0.05 4.88
N ASP A 123 -9.82 -1.21 4.45
CA ASP A 123 -9.19 -2.35 5.13
C ASP A 123 -8.22 -3.05 4.16
N LEU A 124 -6.92 -2.75 4.33
CA LEU A 124 -5.85 -3.24 3.47
C LEU A 124 -5.03 -4.29 4.20
N ARG A 125 -4.96 -5.49 3.61
CA ARG A 125 -4.29 -6.64 4.21
C ARG A 125 -3.42 -7.35 3.18
N ALA A 126 -2.18 -7.64 3.56
CA ALA A 126 -1.31 -8.55 2.83
C ALA A 126 -0.84 -9.69 3.75
N ASP A 127 -0.54 -10.83 3.12
CA ASP A 127 0.26 -11.89 3.73
C ASP A 127 1.77 -11.57 3.54
N ASP A 128 2.64 -12.52 3.91
CA ASP A 128 4.10 -12.41 3.78
C ASP A 128 4.55 -11.86 2.41
N GLY A 129 5.46 -10.89 2.44
CA GLY A 129 6.00 -10.24 1.25
C GLY A 129 6.54 -8.85 1.56
N LYS A 130 7.21 -8.20 0.61
CA LYS A 130 7.55 -6.78 0.74
C LYS A 130 6.44 -5.95 0.11
N ASN A 131 5.46 -5.54 0.90
CA ASN A 131 4.26 -4.89 0.39
C ASN A 131 4.31 -3.36 0.52
N ILE A 132 3.51 -2.67 -0.28
CA ILE A 132 3.31 -1.22 -0.24
C ILE A 132 1.85 -0.95 0.11
N PHE A 133 1.62 -0.14 1.14
CA PHE A 133 0.31 0.29 1.60
C PHE A 133 0.14 1.79 1.46
N VAL A 134 -0.99 2.19 0.89
CA VAL A 134 -1.51 3.55 0.88
C VAL A 134 -2.97 3.47 1.29
N GLY A 135 -3.30 3.90 2.51
CA GLY A 135 -4.70 4.02 2.91
C GLY A 135 -5.41 5.04 2.04
N GLY A 136 -4.88 6.26 2.01
CA GLY A 136 -5.42 7.35 1.21
C GLY A 136 -6.02 8.38 2.14
N SER A 137 -7.27 8.79 1.93
CA SER A 137 -7.99 9.66 2.85
C SER A 137 -9.14 8.93 3.52
N GLY A 138 -9.18 8.92 4.85
CA GLY A 138 -10.21 8.25 5.63
C GLY A 138 -9.65 7.74 6.94
N ASP A 139 -10.35 6.83 7.61
CA ASP A 139 -9.80 6.15 8.79
C ASP A 139 -9.51 4.69 8.41
N ASP A 140 -8.26 4.41 8.02
CA ASP A 140 -7.86 3.16 7.37
C ASP A 140 -7.26 2.13 8.33
N ASN A 141 -7.43 0.84 8.01
CA ASN A 141 -6.78 -0.27 8.70
C ASN A 141 -5.77 -0.93 7.77
N LEU A 142 -4.49 -0.93 8.17
CA LEU A 142 -3.38 -1.45 7.37
C LEU A 142 -2.70 -2.60 8.10
N SER A 143 -2.56 -3.75 7.43
CA SER A 143 -1.96 -4.97 7.99
C SER A 143 -0.99 -5.62 7.00
N GLY A 144 0.32 -5.40 7.18
CA GLY A 144 1.39 -5.98 6.36
C GLY A 144 1.77 -7.43 6.69
N SER A 145 1.48 -7.88 7.92
CA SER A 145 1.86 -9.19 8.42
C SER A 145 3.38 -9.38 8.58
N GLY A 146 4.09 -9.79 7.55
CA GLY A 146 5.51 -10.11 7.64
C GLY A 146 6.25 -9.86 6.33
N GLY A 147 7.54 -9.60 6.41
CA GLY A 147 8.34 -9.06 5.31
C GLY A 147 8.70 -7.61 5.59
N ASP A 148 9.41 -6.95 4.67
CA ASP A 148 9.79 -5.53 4.84
C ASP A 148 8.74 -4.67 4.10
N ASP A 149 7.71 -4.25 4.82
CA ASP A 149 6.56 -3.50 4.31
C ASP A 149 6.79 -1.99 4.34
N ILE A 150 6.10 -1.28 3.45
CA ILE A 150 6.17 0.18 3.30
C ILE A 150 4.78 0.77 3.43
N TYR A 151 4.59 1.65 4.41
CA TYR A 151 3.34 2.38 4.66
C TYR A 151 3.53 3.86 4.30
N ILE A 152 2.73 4.38 3.39
CA ILE A 152 2.94 5.73 2.82
C ILE A 152 1.79 6.66 3.20
N PHE A 153 2.15 7.83 3.73
CA PHE A 153 1.21 8.84 4.19
C PHE A 153 1.51 10.22 3.60
N SER A 154 0.46 11.02 3.42
CA SER A 154 0.54 12.47 3.22
C SER A 154 -0.54 13.16 4.04
N LYS A 155 -0.40 14.45 4.32
CA LYS A 155 -1.43 15.18 5.08
C LYS A 155 -2.82 15.02 4.46
N GLY A 156 -3.83 14.97 5.33
CA GLY A 156 -5.23 14.72 4.98
C GLY A 156 -5.58 13.23 4.93
N HIS A 157 -4.69 12.36 5.40
CA HIS A 157 -4.91 10.93 5.37
C HIS A 157 -5.96 10.46 6.39
N GLY A 158 -6.17 11.17 7.50
CA GLY A 158 -7.13 10.82 8.54
C GLY A 158 -6.55 9.98 9.69
N ASN A 159 -7.34 9.12 10.34
CA ASN A 159 -6.95 8.41 11.57
C ASN A 159 -6.71 6.93 11.33
N ASP A 160 -5.46 6.60 11.01
CA ASP A 160 -5.11 5.28 10.52
C ASP A 160 -4.55 4.38 11.61
N PHE A 161 -4.78 3.09 11.41
CA PHE A 161 -4.34 2.03 12.31
C PHE A 161 -3.45 1.03 11.55
N ILE A 162 -2.24 0.85 12.04
CA ILE A 162 -1.27 -0.11 11.51
C ILE A 162 -1.15 -1.28 12.49
N TRP A 163 -1.39 -2.49 11.99
CA TRP A 163 -1.10 -3.73 12.68
C TRP A 163 -0.11 -4.58 11.89
N ASP A 164 1.14 -4.27 12.12
CA ASP A 164 2.29 -4.91 11.48
C ASP A 164 2.86 -5.99 12.41
N GLY A 165 2.14 -7.11 12.53
CA GLY A 165 2.56 -8.16 13.46
C GLY A 165 1.59 -9.32 13.59
N ASN A 166 1.78 -10.36 12.77
CA ASN A 166 1.23 -11.69 13.06
C ASN A 166 2.31 -12.61 13.66
N VAL A 167 2.23 -12.80 14.97
CA VAL A 167 3.16 -13.57 15.83
C VAL A 167 3.08 -15.09 15.61
N LEU A 168 2.25 -15.59 14.69
CA LEU A 168 1.99 -17.03 14.55
C LEU A 168 2.79 -17.75 13.46
N LEU A 169 3.47 -17.03 12.56
CA LEU A 169 4.17 -17.65 11.42
C LEU A 169 5.67 -17.28 11.43
N GLN A 170 6.49 -18.19 11.95
CA GLN A 170 7.95 -18.07 12.05
C GLN A 170 8.67 -18.30 10.71
N HIS A 171 8.31 -17.61 9.64
CA HIS A 171 9.04 -17.73 8.38
C HIS A 171 9.30 -16.36 7.77
N ASN A 172 10.59 -16.00 7.73
CA ASN A 172 11.18 -14.76 7.21
C ASN A 172 10.94 -13.53 8.10
N ASN A 173 11.77 -13.41 9.13
CA ASN A 173 11.83 -12.22 9.96
C ASN A 173 12.03 -10.98 9.06
N SER A 174 11.01 -10.11 9.02
CA SER A 174 11.15 -8.70 8.67
C SER A 174 12.46 -8.18 9.27
N THR A 175 13.20 -7.43 8.46
CA THR A 175 14.38 -6.71 8.92
C THR A 175 14.04 -5.26 9.19
N GLU A 176 13.23 -4.63 8.32
CA GLU A 176 12.92 -3.19 8.39
C GLU A 176 11.61 -2.80 7.68
N ASP A 177 10.52 -2.70 8.44
CA ASP A 177 9.28 -2.05 8.05
C ASP A 177 9.43 -0.52 8.08
N THR A 178 8.82 0.19 7.13
CA THR A 178 9.06 1.62 6.92
C THR A 178 7.77 2.42 6.75
N ILE A 179 7.59 3.47 7.57
CA ILE A 179 6.64 4.55 7.31
C ILE A 179 7.32 5.67 6.53
N ILE A 180 6.66 6.15 5.49
CA ILE A 180 7.10 7.29 4.67
C ILE A 180 6.04 8.39 4.70
N PHE A 181 6.43 9.57 5.16
CA PHE A 181 5.65 10.79 4.96
C PHE A 181 6.16 11.56 3.76
N THR A 182 5.26 11.86 2.83
CA THR A 182 5.61 12.56 1.58
C THR A 182 5.71 14.08 1.74
N ASP A 183 4.98 14.67 2.69
CA ASP A 183 4.82 16.11 2.85
C ASP A 183 4.93 16.61 4.31
N VAL A 184 5.36 15.75 5.22
CA VAL A 184 5.55 16.06 6.65
C VAL A 184 7.03 16.12 6.99
N ASN A 185 7.46 17.19 7.65
CA ASN A 185 8.76 17.27 8.30
C ASN A 185 8.70 16.65 9.70
N MET A 186 9.79 16.04 10.13
CA MET A 186 9.85 15.38 11.44
C MET A 186 9.56 16.32 12.63
N SER A 187 9.84 17.63 12.49
CA SER A 187 9.53 18.61 13.53
C SER A 187 8.04 18.89 13.72
N GLU A 188 7.20 18.49 12.76
CA GLU A 188 5.74 18.66 12.80
C GLU A 188 5.06 17.53 13.59
N VAL A 189 5.76 16.39 13.79
CA VAL A 189 5.18 15.21 14.42
C VAL A 189 5.38 15.21 15.93
N ILE A 190 4.29 14.95 16.63
CA ILE A 190 4.26 14.62 18.05
C ILE A 190 4.17 13.10 18.16
N PHE A 191 5.17 12.51 18.80
CA PHE A 191 5.17 11.08 19.11
C PHE A 191 4.58 10.88 20.51
N ARG A 192 3.60 9.99 20.59
CA ARG A 192 2.97 9.61 21.85
C ARG A 192 3.01 8.10 22.05
N LYS A 193 3.44 7.67 23.22
CA LYS A 193 3.34 6.28 23.66
C LYS A 193 2.12 6.10 24.54
N LYS A 194 1.31 5.07 24.27
CA LYS A 194 0.21 4.64 25.15
C LYS A 194 0.19 3.12 25.19
N GLY A 195 0.43 2.54 26.37
CA GLY A 195 0.67 1.09 26.47
C GLY A 195 1.90 0.69 25.65
N ASN A 196 1.76 -0.30 24.77
CA ASN A 196 2.80 -0.72 23.82
C ASN A 196 2.62 -0.11 22.42
N SER A 197 1.58 0.68 22.18
CA SER A 197 1.35 1.34 20.90
C SER A 197 2.06 2.70 20.81
N LEU A 198 2.48 3.04 19.60
CA LEU A 198 3.01 4.36 19.24
C LEU A 198 1.95 5.13 18.45
N PHE A 199 1.79 6.41 18.78
CA PHE A 199 0.90 7.34 18.11
C PHE A 199 1.72 8.46 17.48
N LEU A 200 1.48 8.76 16.21
CA LEU A 200 2.03 9.93 15.51
C LEU A 200 0.89 10.93 15.31
N LEU A 201 1.08 12.17 15.76
CA LEU A 201 0.04 13.20 15.83
C LEU A 201 0.59 14.58 15.44
N GLY A 202 -0.30 15.55 15.21
CA GLY A 202 0.02 16.98 15.25
C GLY A 202 0.63 17.58 13.98
N TYR A 203 0.92 16.78 12.96
CA TYR A 203 1.44 17.24 11.66
C TYR A 203 0.37 17.77 10.71
N ASN A 204 -0.90 17.44 10.97
CA ASN A 204 -2.07 18.00 10.30
C ASN A 204 -3.30 17.90 11.22
N GLN A 205 -4.30 18.75 11.02
CA GLN A 205 -5.53 18.69 11.82
C GLN A 205 -6.38 17.49 11.40
N GLY A 206 -6.69 16.61 12.35
CA GLY A 206 -7.53 15.43 12.11
C GLY A 206 -6.74 14.18 11.72
N ASP A 207 -5.44 14.30 11.47
CA ASP A 207 -4.59 13.16 11.12
C ASP A 207 -3.97 12.52 12.36
N SER A 208 -3.96 11.19 12.38
CA SER A 208 -3.21 10.39 13.34
C SER A 208 -2.82 9.03 12.77
N ILE A 209 -1.73 8.46 13.27
CA ILE A 209 -1.38 7.06 13.02
C ILE A 209 -1.21 6.36 14.36
N GLU A 210 -1.94 5.28 14.59
CA GLU A 210 -1.67 4.32 15.66
C GLU A 210 -0.92 3.10 15.11
N ILE A 211 0.26 2.83 15.65
CA ILE A 211 1.04 1.63 15.35
C ILE A 211 0.94 0.73 16.57
N ARG A 212 0.24 -0.39 16.41
CA ARG A 212 -0.09 -1.27 17.52
C ARG A 212 1.11 -2.07 18.00
N ASP A 213 1.26 -2.14 19.32
CA ASP A 213 2.20 -3.04 20.02
C ASP A 213 3.70 -2.91 19.64
N CYS A 214 4.08 -1.89 18.86
CA CYS A 214 5.44 -1.72 18.33
C CYS A 214 6.51 -1.36 19.37
N LEU A 215 6.11 -1.03 20.61
CA LEU A 215 7.02 -0.67 21.70
C LEU A 215 7.15 -1.80 22.75
N SER A 216 6.65 -2.99 22.45
CA SER A 216 6.68 -4.15 23.36
C SER A 216 8.11 -4.65 23.61
N LYS A 217 8.47 -4.89 24.89
CA LYS A 217 9.76 -5.47 25.30
C LYS A 217 9.57 -6.92 25.73
N GLY A 218 9.54 -7.86 24.80
CA GLY A 218 9.38 -9.30 25.07
C GLY A 218 10.24 -10.16 24.13
N VAL A 219 10.44 -11.45 24.46
CA VAL A 219 11.13 -12.40 23.57
C VAL A 219 10.34 -12.53 22.28
N GLY A 220 10.80 -11.81 21.26
CA GLY A 220 10.18 -11.78 19.94
C GLY A 220 9.91 -10.40 19.38
N ASN A 221 10.94 -9.56 19.25
CA ASN A 221 10.91 -8.25 18.57
C ASN A 221 10.43 -8.42 17.11
N TRP A 222 9.13 -8.56 16.88
CA TRP A 222 8.60 -9.00 15.57
C TRP A 222 7.37 -8.22 15.12
N ALA A 223 7.05 -7.12 15.79
CA ALA A 223 5.91 -6.31 15.40
C ALA A 223 6.29 -4.85 15.57
N GLY A 224 6.54 -4.16 14.47
CA GLY A 224 6.69 -2.72 14.53
C GLY A 224 7.44 -2.16 13.36
N VAL A 225 6.98 -1.01 12.91
CA VAL A 225 7.70 -0.18 11.94
C VAL A 225 9.05 0.27 12.52
N GLU A 226 10.16 -0.17 11.92
CA GLU A 226 11.51 0.20 12.33
C GLU A 226 11.93 1.60 11.89
N LYS A 227 11.45 2.06 10.73
CA LYS A 227 11.92 3.29 10.07
C LYS A 227 10.81 4.28 9.81
N PHE A 228 11.14 5.55 10.01
CA PHE A 228 10.26 6.67 9.71
C PHE A 228 11.01 7.67 8.83
N VAL A 229 10.55 7.78 7.59
CA VAL A 229 11.09 8.70 6.59
C VAL A 229 10.21 9.92 6.54
N PHE A 230 10.77 11.07 6.89
CA PHE A 230 10.14 12.37 6.74
C PHE A 230 10.76 13.11 5.57
N LYS A 231 10.10 14.18 5.13
CA LYS A 231 10.58 15.04 4.05
C LYS A 231 12.02 15.55 4.25
N ASN A 232 12.42 15.80 5.50
CA ASN A 232 13.69 16.40 5.84
C ASN A 232 14.69 15.47 6.53
N GLN A 233 14.26 14.32 7.05
CA GLN A 233 15.14 13.39 7.77
C GLN A 233 14.54 12.00 7.94
N LEU A 234 15.40 11.04 8.26
CA LEU A 234 15.04 9.70 8.66
C LEU A 234 15.33 9.53 10.15
N ILE A 235 14.42 8.89 10.86
CA ILE A 235 14.62 8.43 12.24
C ILE A 235 14.12 7.00 12.40
N THR A 236 14.61 6.32 13.43
CA THR A 236 14.30 4.91 13.73
C THR A 236 13.42 4.78 14.96
N LEU A 237 12.71 3.67 15.06
CA LEU A 237 11.95 3.30 16.24
C LEU A 237 12.84 3.27 17.50
N SER A 238 14.10 2.83 17.36
CA SER A 238 15.08 2.81 18.45
C SER A 238 15.39 4.22 18.99
N GLU A 239 15.49 5.22 18.11
CA GLU A 239 15.72 6.62 18.52
C GLU A 239 14.50 7.24 19.19
N ILE A 240 13.30 6.95 18.68
CA ILE A 240 12.03 7.32 19.33
C ILE A 240 11.97 6.70 20.72
N PHE A 241 12.24 5.39 20.80
CA PHE A 241 12.19 4.62 22.02
C PHE A 241 13.17 5.15 23.10
N ALA A 242 14.42 5.41 22.72
CA ALA A 242 15.42 6.01 23.62
C ALA A 242 15.02 7.42 24.09
N SER A 243 14.27 8.17 23.27
CA SER A 243 13.77 9.50 23.62
C SER A 243 12.65 9.46 24.67
N PHE A 244 11.84 8.40 24.70
CA PHE A 244 10.91 8.17 25.79
C PHE A 244 11.63 7.86 27.11
N GLU A 245 12.65 7.01 27.10
CA GLU A 245 13.39 6.64 28.33
C GLU A 245 14.11 7.85 28.96
N ARG A 246 14.67 8.77 28.14
CA ARG A 246 15.36 9.97 28.64
C ARG A 246 14.45 11.01 29.29
N ASN A 247 13.18 11.10 28.88
CA ASN A 247 12.24 12.11 29.41
C ASN A 247 11.67 11.77 30.79
N GLY A 248 12.16 10.72 31.46
CA GLY A 248 11.97 10.53 32.90
C GLY A 248 10.57 10.10 33.34
N ASN A 249 9.74 9.59 32.42
CA ASN A 249 8.53 8.80 32.72
C ASN A 249 7.60 9.39 33.80
N LYS A 250 7.33 10.70 33.77
CA LYS A 250 6.57 11.31 34.88
C LYS A 250 5.07 11.01 34.87
N ASP A 251 4.46 10.74 33.70
CA ASP A 251 2.98 10.69 33.60
C ASP A 251 2.39 9.49 32.83
N GLY A 252 3.19 8.53 32.35
CA GLY A 252 2.68 7.30 31.69
C GLY A 252 2.05 7.48 30.30
N ASP A 253 1.71 8.70 29.90
CA ASP A 253 1.36 9.15 28.54
C ASP A 253 2.46 10.09 28.04
N TYR A 254 3.34 9.60 27.16
CA TYR A 254 4.44 10.43 26.65
C TYR A 254 3.94 11.38 25.56
N TYR A 255 4.34 12.64 25.62
CA TYR A 255 4.32 13.55 24.47
C TYR A 255 5.76 13.98 24.21
N PHE A 256 6.27 13.79 22.99
CA PHE A 256 7.53 14.39 22.58
C PHE A 256 7.28 15.64 21.73
N TYR A 257 7.79 16.78 22.20
CA TYR A 257 7.88 18.02 21.45
C TYR A 257 9.35 18.20 21.05
N THR A 258 9.67 17.96 19.78
CA THR A 258 11.05 17.87 19.23
C THR A 258 11.85 19.17 19.31
N GLY A 259 11.23 20.30 19.67
CA GLY A 259 11.86 21.61 19.63
C GLY A 259 13.04 21.86 20.58
N ASN A 260 13.28 21.05 21.62
CA ASN A 260 14.29 21.42 22.64
C ASN A 260 15.12 20.30 23.29
N ASN A 261 14.92 19.00 23.01
CA ASN A 261 15.57 17.93 23.79
C ASN A 261 16.11 16.73 23.00
N VAL A 262 16.34 16.85 21.68
CA VAL A 262 17.24 15.91 21.01
C VAL A 262 18.65 16.45 21.19
N ASN A 263 19.48 15.75 21.97
CA ASN A 263 20.92 15.95 21.88
C ASN A 263 21.30 15.71 20.41
N HIS A 264 21.61 16.78 19.70
CA HIS A 264 22.11 16.83 18.31
C HIS A 264 23.50 16.18 18.15
N ASN A 265 23.85 15.22 19.00
CA ASN A 265 25.12 14.53 18.98
C ASN A 265 24.94 13.17 18.32
N ASP A 266 24.62 13.17 17.04
CA ASP A 266 25.27 12.24 16.13
C ASP A 266 25.61 12.94 14.82
N ILE A 267 26.90 13.30 14.72
CA ILE A 267 27.57 13.61 13.45
C ILE A 267 27.88 12.27 12.78
N THR A 268 26.83 11.49 12.50
CA THR A 268 26.91 10.39 11.55
C THR A 268 25.94 10.75 10.43
N GLY A 269 26.42 10.74 9.19
CA GLY A 269 25.64 11.17 8.03
C GLY A 269 24.36 10.34 7.91
N HIS A 270 23.25 10.85 8.44
CA HIS A 270 21.92 10.35 8.16
C HIS A 270 21.80 10.26 6.63
N PRO A 271 21.51 9.07 6.06
CA PRO A 271 21.31 8.95 4.63
C PRO A 271 20.23 9.96 4.21
N GLN A 272 20.56 10.84 3.27
CA GLN A 272 19.53 11.59 2.56
C GLN A 272 18.55 10.56 1.98
N VAL A 273 17.25 10.87 2.04
CA VAL A 273 16.19 10.10 1.35
C VAL A 273 16.74 9.72 -0.03
N THR A 274 16.90 8.43 -0.31
CA THR A 274 17.55 8.02 -1.56
C THR A 274 16.75 8.59 -2.72
N GLN A 275 17.40 8.85 -3.86
CA GLN A 275 16.71 9.40 -5.04
C GLN A 275 15.49 8.55 -5.45
N GLN A 276 15.52 7.24 -5.15
CA GLN A 276 14.42 6.31 -5.38
C GLN A 276 13.29 6.47 -4.38
N VAL A 277 13.58 6.64 -3.08
CA VAL A 277 12.55 6.97 -2.08
C VAL A 277 11.92 8.33 -2.40
N GLN A 278 12.68 9.31 -2.87
CA GLN A 278 12.14 10.61 -3.28
C GLN A 278 11.30 10.51 -4.57
N GLN A 279 11.70 9.65 -5.52
CA GLN A 279 10.89 9.35 -6.71
C GLN A 279 9.57 8.69 -6.34
N LEU A 280 9.59 7.71 -5.42
CA LEU A 280 8.38 7.10 -4.88
C LEU A 280 7.53 8.15 -4.15
N VAL A 281 8.08 8.92 -3.23
CA VAL A 281 7.39 10.02 -2.55
C VAL A 281 6.69 10.97 -3.53
N ASN A 282 7.37 11.35 -4.61
CA ASN A 282 6.79 12.22 -5.65
C ASN A 282 5.72 11.51 -6.49
N ALA A 283 5.89 10.21 -6.76
CA ALA A 283 4.90 9.37 -7.43
C ALA A 283 3.61 9.27 -6.62
N MET A 284 3.74 8.93 -5.34
CA MET A 284 2.65 8.70 -4.40
C MET A 284 1.92 10.00 -4.04
N ALA A 285 2.62 11.14 -4.01
CA ALA A 285 2.00 12.45 -3.88
C ALA A 285 1.07 12.78 -5.07
N GLY A 286 1.30 12.17 -6.24
CA GLY A 286 0.34 12.16 -7.33
C GLY A 286 -0.89 11.35 -6.94
N LEU A 287 -0.70 10.05 -6.63
CA LEU A 287 -1.77 9.08 -6.38
C LEU A 287 -2.75 9.48 -5.27
N ASN A 288 -2.31 10.26 -4.27
CA ASN A 288 -3.17 10.72 -3.17
C ASN A 288 -3.99 11.98 -3.48
N THR A 289 -4.32 12.23 -4.74
CA THR A 289 -5.17 13.36 -5.14
C THR A 289 -6.44 12.84 -5.81
N ASN A 290 -7.61 13.32 -5.35
CA ASN A 290 -8.95 13.03 -5.89
C ASN A 290 -9.16 13.47 -7.35
N ALA A 291 -8.09 13.73 -8.11
CA ALA A 291 -8.10 14.36 -9.44
C ALA A 291 -7.55 13.46 -10.54
N ILE A 292 -7.20 12.22 -10.23
CA ILE A 292 -6.53 11.29 -11.15
C ILE A 292 -7.56 10.24 -11.58
N ASP A 293 -7.82 10.18 -12.89
CA ASP A 293 -8.64 9.11 -13.48
C ASP A 293 -7.83 7.79 -13.57
N ASP A 294 -8.50 6.66 -13.79
CA ASP A 294 -7.87 5.33 -13.80
C ASP A 294 -6.81 5.16 -14.91
N VAL A 295 -6.86 5.97 -15.98
CA VAL A 295 -5.79 6.00 -17.00
C VAL A 295 -4.55 6.71 -16.44
N GLN A 296 -4.73 7.86 -15.81
CA GLN A 296 -3.63 8.59 -15.16
C GLN A 296 -3.05 7.80 -14.00
N MET A 297 -3.88 7.05 -13.26
CA MET A 297 -3.44 6.14 -12.20
C MET A 297 -2.56 5.03 -12.77
N CYS A 298 -3.02 4.34 -13.82
CA CYS A 298 -2.21 3.34 -14.52
C CYS A 298 -0.89 3.93 -15.03
N GLU A 299 -0.91 5.10 -15.69
CA GLU A 299 0.28 5.77 -16.18
C GLU A 299 1.24 6.15 -15.05
N LEU A 300 0.75 6.65 -13.91
CA LEU A 300 1.58 6.97 -12.76
C LEU A 300 2.19 5.71 -12.15
N LEU A 301 1.42 4.64 -12.01
CA LEU A 301 1.94 3.36 -11.52
C LEU A 301 3.00 2.79 -12.48
N GLU A 302 2.80 2.92 -13.80
CA GLU A 302 3.76 2.50 -14.82
C GLU A 302 5.04 3.35 -14.82
N GLN A 303 4.90 4.68 -14.84
CA GLN A 303 6.01 5.65 -14.83
C GLN A 303 6.92 5.47 -13.63
N ASN A 304 6.31 5.16 -12.49
CA ASN A 304 7.02 4.98 -11.23
C ASN A 304 7.39 3.52 -10.96
N ARG A 305 7.14 2.63 -11.92
CA ARG A 305 7.44 1.19 -11.85
C ARG A 305 6.75 0.49 -10.69
N LEU A 306 5.63 1.03 -10.21
CA LEU A 306 4.70 0.40 -9.25
C LEU A 306 3.90 -0.72 -9.92
N LEU A 307 3.74 -0.66 -11.25
CA LEU A 307 3.39 -1.84 -12.05
C LEU A 307 4.57 -2.84 -12.19
N GLY A 308 5.68 -2.65 -11.50
CA GLY A 308 6.81 -3.58 -11.41
C GLY A 308 7.30 -3.76 -9.96
N ASN A 309 8.31 -4.60 -9.74
CA ASN A 309 8.69 -5.00 -8.38
C ASN A 309 9.57 -3.96 -7.65
N ILE A 310 8.95 -2.97 -6.99
CA ILE A 310 9.64 -1.88 -6.26
C ILE A 310 10.38 -2.36 -5.02
N ALA A 311 9.94 -3.45 -4.39
CA ALA A 311 10.57 -4.04 -3.22
C ALA A 311 12.09 -4.28 -3.36
N THR A 312 12.57 -4.54 -4.58
CA THR A 312 14.00 -4.77 -4.88
C THR A 312 14.85 -3.49 -5.03
N SER A 313 14.21 -2.32 -5.07
CA SER A 313 14.89 -1.04 -5.27
C SER A 313 15.41 -0.44 -3.96
N PHE A 314 14.75 -0.71 -2.83
CA PHE A 314 15.17 -0.25 -1.49
C PHE A 314 16.42 -0.95 -0.94
N ASP A 315 16.84 -2.06 -1.55
CA ASP A 315 18.05 -2.81 -1.17
C ASP A 315 19.37 -2.18 -1.70
N LYS A 316 19.32 -1.05 -2.43
CA LYS A 316 20.49 -0.38 -3.04
C LYS A 316 20.69 1.06 -2.57
#